data_AF-A0A0C2F2W0-F1
#
_entry.id   AF-A0A0C2F2W0-F1
#
_cell.length_a   1.000
_cell.length_b   1.000
_cell.length_c   1.000
_cell.angle_alpha   90.00
_cell.angle_beta   90.00
_cell.angle_gamma   90.00
#
_symmetry.space_group_name_H-M   'P 1'
#
loop_
_entity.id
_entity.type
_entity.pdbx_description
1 polymer ?
#
loop_
_entity_poly.entity_id
_entity_poly.type
_entity_poly.pdbx_seq_one_letter_code
_entity_poly.pdbx_strand_id
1 'polypeptide(L)'
;LYEEITYRFFYYVDPSLLQKPSYSQFIAMMNNFNRKGGVDEPRVSPQEESHEISTFLTTILASRPWQILYSFLQQKGHPFAQSPYTFRSWIEQLWFKHYSRSKGRADDTSSFEHVFIGE
;
A
#
# COMPACT_ATOMS: atom_id res chain seq x y z
N LEU A 1 -10.14 35.47 -23.29
CA LEU A 1 -10.16 34.00 -23.24
C LEU A 1 -8.74 33.57 -22.89
N TYR A 2 -8.47 33.32 -21.61
CA TYR A 2 -7.17 32.76 -21.21
C TYR A 2 -7.27 31.25 -21.39
N GLU A 3 -6.45 30.69 -22.26
CA GLU A 3 -6.20 29.24 -22.25
C GLU A 3 -5.49 28.92 -20.94
N GLU A 4 -6.11 28.11 -20.08
CA GLU A 4 -5.38 27.44 -19.01
C GLU A 4 -4.35 26.52 -19.68
N ILE A 5 -3.10 26.96 -19.71
CA ILE A 5 -2.01 26.12 -20.16
C ILE A 5 -1.81 25.03 -19.11
N THR A 6 -2.41 23.86 -19.34
CA THR A 6 -2.23 22.68 -18.51
C THR A 6 -0.87 22.06 -18.83
N TYR A 7 0.18 22.61 -18.20
CA TYR A 7 1.48 21.95 -18.20
C TYR A 7 1.36 20.63 -17.45
N ARG A 8 1.59 19.51 -18.15
CA ARG A 8 1.67 18.20 -17.51
C ARG A 8 2.88 18.19 -16.58
N PHE A 9 2.65 17.90 -15.29
CA PHE A 9 3.73 17.74 -14.33
C PHE A 9 4.70 16.61 -14.75
N PHE A 10 4.16 15.50 -15.26
CA PHE A 10 4.94 14.45 -15.89
C PHE A 10 4.88 14.58 -17.42
N TYR A 11 6.01 14.91 -18.04
CA TYR A 11 6.15 14.90 -19.51
C TYR A 11 6.28 13.47 -20.05
N TYR A 12 6.99 12.60 -19.33
CA TYR A 12 7.19 11.20 -19.68
C TYR A 12 7.48 10.34 -18.45
N VAL A 13 6.94 9.12 -18.44
CA VAL A 13 7.28 8.04 -17.51
C VAL A 13 7.53 6.81 -18.36
N ASP A 14 8.66 6.13 -18.16
CA ASP A 14 8.98 4.90 -18.88
C ASP A 14 8.00 3.78 -18.48
N PRO A 15 7.15 3.28 -19.42
CA PRO A 15 6.15 2.26 -19.11
C PRO A 15 6.78 0.93 -18.67
N SER A 16 8.04 0.66 -19.05
CA SER A 16 8.74 -0.57 -18.65
C SER A 16 9.00 -0.62 -17.13
N LEU A 17 9.14 0.54 -16.48
CA LEU A 17 9.29 0.60 -15.02
C LEU A 17 8.00 0.19 -14.30
N LEU A 18 6.83 0.49 -14.88
CA LEU A 18 5.54 0.13 -14.32
C LEU A 18 5.25 -1.37 -14.39
N GLN A 19 5.99 -2.10 -15.23
CA GLN A 19 5.91 -3.56 -15.32
C GLN A 19 6.79 -4.28 -14.28
N LYS A 20 7.71 -3.55 -13.61
CA LYS A 20 8.52 -4.14 -12.55
C LYS A 20 7.62 -4.60 -11.39
N PRO A 21 7.92 -5.76 -10.76
CA PRO A 21 7.00 -6.40 -9.80
C PRO A 21 6.48 -5.47 -8.69
N SER A 22 7.35 -4.68 -8.06
CA SER A 22 6.93 -3.78 -6.98
C SER A 22 6.00 -2.66 -7.45
N TYR A 23 6.19 -2.16 -8.67
CA TYR A 23 5.35 -1.10 -9.22
C TYR A 23 4.02 -1.64 -9.74
N SER A 24 4.04 -2.74 -10.48
CA SER A 24 2.81 -3.34 -11.02
C SER A 24 1.88 -3.83 -9.91
N GLN A 25 2.43 -4.46 -8.86
CA GLN A 25 1.66 -4.90 -7.70
C GLN A 25 1.13 -3.70 -6.88
N PHE A 26 1.92 -2.64 -6.72
CA PHE A 26 1.45 -1.41 -6.08
C PHE A 26 0.29 -0.76 -6.85
N ILE A 27 0.40 -0.68 -8.18
CA ILE A 27 -0.66 -0.16 -9.05
C ILE A 27 -1.92 -1.02 -8.98
N ALA A 28 -1.77 -2.35 -8.93
CA ALA A 28 -2.91 -3.27 -8.76
C ALA A 28 -3.69 -2.94 -7.49
N MET A 29 -3.00 -2.86 -6.34
CA MET A 29 -3.65 -2.47 -5.08
C MET A 29 -4.30 -1.09 -5.16
N MET A 30 -3.66 -0.09 -5.80
CA MET A 30 -4.26 1.24 -5.94
C MET A 30 -5.56 1.24 -6.77
N ASN A 31 -5.72 0.31 -7.70
CA ASN A 31 -6.93 0.21 -8.51
C ASN A 31 -8.14 -0.35 -7.75
N ASN A 32 -7.92 -0.91 -6.55
CA ASN A 32 -8.97 -1.44 -5.69
C ASN A 32 -9.80 -0.36 -5.02
N PHE A 33 -9.36 0.91 -5.05
CA PHE A 33 -10.02 1.99 -4.34
C PHE A 33 -10.94 2.83 -5.24
N ASN A 34 -12.01 3.38 -4.66
CA ASN A 34 -12.93 4.29 -5.31
C ASN A 34 -12.58 5.73 -4.89
N ARG A 35 -12.21 6.59 -5.86
CA ARG A 35 -11.94 8.04 -5.61
C ARG A 35 -13.14 8.85 -5.05
N LYS A 36 -14.28 8.22 -4.83
CA LYS A 36 -15.49 8.83 -4.27
C LYS A 36 -15.90 7.97 -3.09
N GLY A 37 -15.70 8.47 -1.88
CA GLY A 37 -16.18 7.82 -0.68
C GLY A 37 -17.70 7.58 -0.67
N GLY A 38 -18.14 6.61 0.13
CA GLY A 38 -19.57 6.24 0.26
C GLY A 38 -20.01 5.08 -0.63
N VAL A 39 -19.07 4.38 -1.27
CA VAL A 39 -19.26 3.08 -1.92
C VAL A 39 -18.46 2.05 -1.14
N ASP A 40 -18.94 0.80 -1.05
CA ASP A 40 -18.18 -0.28 -0.41
C ASP A 40 -16.80 -0.43 -1.07
N GLU A 41 -15.77 -0.45 -0.23
CA GLU A 41 -14.38 -0.73 -0.60
C GLU A 41 -13.93 -2.03 0.06
N PRO A 42 -13.01 -2.80 -0.56
CA PRO A 42 -12.39 -2.58 -1.88
C PRO A 42 -13.30 -2.93 -3.07
N ARG A 43 -12.94 -2.48 -4.29
CA ARG A 43 -13.59 -2.81 -5.57
C ARG A 43 -13.43 -4.27 -6.01
N VAL A 44 -12.61 -5.03 -5.29
CA VAL A 44 -12.29 -6.43 -5.55
C VAL A 44 -12.81 -7.31 -4.41
N SER A 45 -12.80 -8.63 -4.61
CA SER A 45 -13.17 -9.54 -3.53
C SER A 45 -12.16 -9.50 -2.37
N PRO A 46 -12.56 -9.79 -1.11
CA PRO A 46 -11.61 -9.89 0.00
C PRO A 46 -10.48 -10.90 -0.23
N GLN A 47 -10.75 -11.97 -1.00
CA GLN A 47 -9.75 -12.97 -1.38
C GLN A 47 -8.72 -12.40 -2.35
N GLU A 48 -9.16 -11.60 -3.32
CA GLU A 48 -8.30 -10.94 -4.30
C GLU A 48 -7.43 -9.87 -3.63
N GLU A 49 -8.03 -9.02 -2.80
CA GLU A 49 -7.30 -8.02 -2.00
C GLU A 49 -6.23 -8.68 -1.12
N SER A 50 -6.59 -9.74 -0.38
CA SER A 50 -5.64 -10.48 0.46
C SER A 50 -4.49 -11.09 -0.36
N HIS A 51 -4.79 -11.59 -1.57
CA HIS A 51 -3.78 -12.12 -2.47
C HIS A 51 -2.82 -11.04 -2.97
N GLU A 52 -3.33 -9.88 -3.36
CA GLU A 52 -2.53 -8.74 -3.82
C GLU A 52 -1.63 -8.19 -2.71
N ILE A 53 -2.17 -7.98 -1.51
CA ILE A 53 -1.40 -7.56 -0.32
C ILE A 53 -0.30 -8.56 -0.02
N SER A 54 -0.64 -9.85 0.03
CA SER A 54 0.32 -10.91 0.34
C SER A 54 1.45 -10.99 -0.70
N THR A 55 1.11 -10.80 -1.97
CA THR A 55 2.06 -10.78 -3.09
C THR A 55 2.98 -9.56 -3.00
N PHE A 56 2.40 -8.38 -2.76
CA PHE A 56 3.16 -7.13 -2.59
C PHE A 56 4.10 -7.19 -1.40
N LEU A 57 3.63 -7.65 -0.23
CA LEU A 57 4.46 -7.82 0.97
C LEU A 57 5.63 -8.77 0.71
N THR A 58 5.40 -9.86 -0.01
CA THR A 58 6.48 -10.80 -0.37
C THR A 58 7.57 -10.10 -1.20
N THR A 59 7.16 -9.33 -2.22
CA THR A 59 8.08 -8.61 -3.10
C THR A 59 8.87 -7.54 -2.33
N ILE A 60 8.19 -6.67 -1.57
CA ILE A 60 8.85 -5.55 -0.93
C ILE A 60 9.74 -6.01 0.22
N LEU A 61 9.30 -6.98 1.04
CA LEU A 61 10.09 -7.46 2.18
C LEU A 61 11.37 -8.19 1.75
N ALA A 62 11.38 -8.78 0.54
CA ALA A 62 12.57 -9.34 -0.06
C ALA A 62 13.55 -8.29 -0.59
N SER A 63 13.12 -7.04 -0.78
CA SER A 63 13.95 -5.98 -1.35
C SER A 63 14.99 -5.44 -0.36
N ARG A 64 16.09 -4.88 -0.90
CA ARG A 64 17.20 -4.37 -0.09
C ARG A 64 16.79 -3.29 0.94
N PRO A 65 15.95 -2.29 0.62
CA PRO A 65 15.51 -1.30 1.61
C PRO A 65 14.81 -1.92 2.82
N TRP A 66 13.94 -2.90 2.60
CA TRP A 66 13.20 -3.56 3.67
C TRP A 66 14.08 -4.50 4.50
N GLN A 67 15.06 -5.17 3.88
CA GLN A 67 16.07 -5.94 4.61
C GLN A 67 16.92 -5.04 5.52
N ILE A 68 17.26 -3.82 5.07
CA ILE A 68 17.97 -2.83 5.90
C ILE A 68 17.10 -2.40 7.08
N LEU A 69 15.82 -2.08 6.84
CA LEU A 69 14.87 -1.71 7.91
C LEU A 69 14.73 -2.83 8.94
N TYR A 70 14.52 -4.08 8.49
CA TYR A 70 14.44 -5.24 9.37
C TYR A 70 15.70 -5.38 10.22
N SER A 71 16.87 -5.32 9.60
CA SER A 71 18.16 -5.44 10.29
C SER A 71 18.36 -4.32 11.33
N PHE A 72 18.00 -3.09 10.98
CA PHE A 72 18.05 -1.94 11.89
C PHE A 72 17.16 -2.15 13.11
N LEU A 73 15.89 -2.54 12.91
CA LEU A 73 14.95 -2.78 14.00
C LEU A 73 15.38 -3.97 14.87
N GLN A 74 15.94 -5.02 14.27
CA GLN A 74 16.46 -6.17 14.98
C GLN A 74 17.64 -5.77 15.88
N GLN A 75 18.58 -4.98 15.38
CA GLN A 75 19.71 -4.46 16.17
C GLN A 75 19.25 -3.58 17.35
N LYS A 76 18.11 -2.92 17.22
CA LYS A 76 17.49 -2.12 18.29
C LYS A 76 16.67 -2.95 19.28
N GLY A 77 16.56 -4.27 19.09
CA GLY A 77 15.71 -5.14 19.91
C GLY A 77 14.22 -4.81 19.77
N HIS A 78 13.80 -4.22 18.65
CA HIS A 78 12.42 -3.78 18.47
C HIS A 78 11.48 -5.00 18.36
N PRO A 79 10.32 -5.00 19.03
CA PRO A 79 9.41 -6.17 19.07
C PRO A 79 8.91 -6.59 17.68
N PHE A 80 8.88 -5.68 16.71
CA PHE A 80 8.43 -6.01 15.36
C PHE A 80 9.45 -6.87 14.59
N ALA A 81 10.72 -6.85 14.96
CA ALA A 81 11.79 -7.54 14.23
C ALA A 81 12.28 -8.82 14.93
N GLN A 82 11.45 -9.42 15.80
CA GLN A 82 11.77 -10.68 16.49
C GLN A 82 12.03 -11.84 15.52
N SER A 83 11.27 -11.90 14.42
CA SER A 83 11.45 -12.87 13.35
C SER A 83 10.95 -12.27 12.03
N PRO A 84 11.35 -12.80 10.86
CA PRO A 84 10.79 -12.37 9.58
C PRO A 84 9.26 -12.54 9.51
N TYR A 85 8.71 -13.58 10.15
CA TYR A 85 7.26 -13.82 10.23
C TYR A 85 6.58 -12.73 11.06
N THR A 86 7.10 -12.44 12.25
CA THR A 86 6.60 -11.37 13.13
C THR A 86 6.65 -10.02 12.42
N PHE A 87 7.76 -9.74 11.72
CA PHE A 87 7.92 -8.50 10.98
C PHE A 87 6.88 -8.37 9.87
N ARG A 88 6.69 -9.40 9.05
CA ARG A 88 5.64 -9.43 8.02
C ARG A 88 4.26 -9.15 8.63
N SER A 89 3.89 -9.86 9.69
CA SER A 89 2.58 -9.71 10.34
C SER A 89 2.37 -8.29 10.86
N TRP A 90 3.40 -7.65 11.43
CA TRP A 90 3.31 -6.26 11.87
C TRP A 90 3.20 -5.26 10.72
N ILE A 91 3.96 -5.46 9.63
CA ILE A 91 3.85 -4.59 8.45
C ILE A 91 2.48 -4.74 7.80
N GLU A 92 1.96 -5.96 7.69
CA GLU A 92 0.62 -6.23 7.19
C GLU A 92 -0.44 -5.54 8.05
N GLN A 93 -0.36 -5.72 9.38
CA GLN A 93 -1.29 -5.10 10.31
C GLN A 93 -1.23 -3.56 10.29
N LEU A 94 -0.03 -2.98 10.21
CA LEU A 94 0.15 -1.53 10.25
C LEU A 94 -0.42 -0.85 9.00
N TRP A 95 -0.21 -1.46 7.83
CA TRP A 95 -0.52 -0.84 6.56
C TRP A 95 -1.89 -1.22 6.01
N PHE A 96 -2.32 -2.47 6.18
CA PHE A 96 -3.45 -3.03 5.43
C PHE A 96 -4.62 -3.47 6.30
N LYS A 97 -4.50 -3.44 7.63
CA LYS A 97 -5.65 -3.74 8.47
C LYS A 97 -6.59 -2.54 8.51
N HIS A 98 -7.86 -2.76 8.16
CA HIS A 98 -8.90 -1.74 8.25
C HIS A 98 -9.16 -1.30 9.70
N TYR A 99 -9.47 -0.01 9.88
CA TYR A 99 -9.90 0.55 11.16
C TYR A 99 -10.99 1.62 10.98
N SER A 100 -11.94 1.68 11.91
CA SER A 100 -12.99 2.71 11.91
C SER A 100 -12.48 4.10 12.33
N ARG A 101 -12.81 5.12 11.53
CA ARG A 101 -12.48 6.55 11.78
C ARG A 101 -13.48 7.28 12.69
N SER A 102 -14.68 6.75 12.91
CA SER A 102 -15.71 7.40 13.74
C SER A 102 -16.54 6.37 14.50
N LYS A 103 -16.96 6.73 15.73
CA LYS A 103 -17.80 5.87 16.58
C LYS A 103 -19.15 5.62 15.88
N GLY A 104 -19.23 4.60 15.02
CA GLY A 104 -20.46 4.16 14.38
C GLY A 104 -20.44 3.99 12.86
N ARG A 105 -19.31 4.16 12.15
CA ARG A 105 -19.18 3.70 10.75
C ARG A 105 -18.29 2.46 10.68
N ALA A 106 -18.59 1.58 9.72
CA ALA A 106 -17.87 0.34 9.50
C ALA A 106 -16.38 0.61 9.21
N ASP A 107 -15.57 -0.43 9.38
CA ASP A 107 -14.12 -0.40 9.20
C ASP A 107 -13.77 -0.24 7.72
N ASP A 108 -13.87 0.99 7.21
CA ASP A 108 -13.88 1.24 5.75
C ASP A 108 -12.54 1.78 5.21
N THR A 109 -11.44 1.79 5.98
CA THR A 109 -10.16 2.31 5.46
C THR A 109 -8.89 1.78 6.15
N SER A 110 -7.76 1.83 5.44
CA SER A 110 -6.44 1.38 5.88
C SER A 110 -5.36 2.49 5.83
N SER A 111 -4.26 2.32 6.58
CA SER A 111 -3.13 3.29 6.52
C SER A 111 -2.52 3.38 5.12
N PHE A 112 -2.58 2.30 4.34
CA PHE A 112 -2.12 2.27 2.96
C PHE A 112 -2.93 3.24 2.10
N GLU A 113 -4.25 3.22 2.20
CA GLU A 113 -5.13 4.16 1.49
C GLU A 113 -4.81 5.60 1.86
N HIS A 114 -4.75 5.89 3.15
CA HIS A 114 -4.48 7.24 3.64
C HIS A 114 -3.19 7.83 3.11
N VAL A 115 -2.11 7.04 3.10
CA VAL A 115 -0.78 7.53 2.71
C VAL A 115 -0.58 7.55 1.20
N PHE A 116 -1.11 6.55 0.47
CA PHE A 116 -0.80 6.36 -0.95
C PHE A 116 -1.93 6.76 -1.89
N ILE A 117 -3.18 6.66 -1.47
CA ILE A 117 -4.37 7.06 -2.26
C ILE A 117 -4.75 8.51 -1.94
N GLY A 118 -4.52 8.94 -0.70
CA GLY A 118 -4.67 10.34 -0.27
C GLY A 118 -6.07 10.70 0.22
N GLU A 119 -6.81 9.73 0.77
CA GLU A 119 -8.11 9.92 1.45
C GLU A 119 -8.02 10.02 2.99
#